data_AF-A0A3P3XUL5-F1
#
_entry.id   AF-A0A3P3XUL5-F1
#
_cell.length_a   1.000
_cell.length_b   1.000
_cell.length_c   1.000
_cell.angle_alpha   90.00
_cell.angle_beta   90.00
_cell.angle_gamma   90.00
#
_symmetry.space_group_name_H-M   'P 1'
#
loop_
_entity.id
_entity.type
_entity.pdbx_description
1 polymer ?
#
loop_
_entity_poly.entity_id
_entity_poly.type
_entity_poly.pdbx_seq_one_letter_code
_entity_poly.pdbx_strand_id
1 'polypeptide(L)'
;MNALLIALGISFLVNALFFVFASIKKTDVVTDLSYGLSFFLTSLGLALVTHVHGFFWLFPFVAVMLWAARLSFYLFRRILTIKVDHRFDGRREDPVKFAQFWILQAVSTVIIMLPVIIGASREPVGFSFLQLLGGLVWLIGLLIEAVADAQKFKFKKNNPDGFVSTGMWSWSRHPNYFGEMLVWWGLWLYVLPSLQGWENIAVLGPLYITILLRFVSGVPLLEKTASGKYGSLPEYKDYVSSTHLLFPWPPKSKSANARSSTASIPTIGSLSDEEFAGRWYELGRIPLPVARDWIMTSDVYEKQPDGTWHVRYEGKPDQDRTRTKVLRQKLKRPDAAAPGEMLVSFLPGIWMKYRAVHMSSDRQSMLVTSSKMKYLWIMSRNADLPEEEYQTLLSTAASLGFDTRAVQRIPQH
;
A
#
# COMPACT_ATOMS: atom_id res chain seq x y z
N MET A 1 -22.96 25.55 -22.81
CA MET A 1 -23.47 24.97 -21.54
C MET A 1 -22.28 24.53 -20.70
N ASN A 2 -22.24 24.78 -19.39
CA ASN A 2 -21.06 24.49 -18.57
C ASN A 2 -20.89 22.97 -18.39
N ALA A 3 -19.81 22.39 -18.92
CA ALA A 3 -19.50 20.95 -18.87
C ALA A 3 -19.60 20.37 -17.45
N LEU A 4 -19.19 21.13 -16.43
CA LEU A 4 -19.28 20.70 -15.04
C LEU A 4 -20.74 20.56 -14.57
N LEU A 5 -21.62 21.48 -14.96
CA LEU A 5 -23.04 21.40 -14.60
C LEU A 5 -23.73 20.22 -15.27
N ILE A 6 -23.34 19.90 -16.51
CA ILE A 6 -23.84 18.71 -17.22
C ILE A 6 -23.41 17.44 -16.48
N ALA A 7 -22.12 17.35 -16.13
CA ALA A 7 -21.59 16.19 -15.41
C ALA A 7 -22.24 16.01 -14.03
N LEU A 8 -22.40 17.11 -13.28
CA LEU A 8 -23.13 17.11 -12.00
C LEU A 8 -24.58 16.67 -12.21
N GLY A 9 -25.30 17.29 -13.15
CA GLY A 9 -26.70 16.99 -13.44
C GLY A 9 -26.92 15.53 -13.79
N ILE A 10 -26.15 14.98 -14.73
CA ILE A 10 -26.27 13.58 -15.15
C ILE A 10 -25.88 12.64 -14.01
N SER A 11 -24.75 12.86 -13.35
CA SER A 11 -24.28 11.99 -12.26
C SER A 11 -25.28 11.94 -11.11
N PHE A 12 -25.76 13.09 -10.64
CA PHE A 12 -26.74 13.15 -9.56
C PHE A 12 -28.10 12.60 -9.97
N LEU A 13 -28.57 12.86 -11.20
CA LEU A 13 -29.83 12.32 -11.68
C LEU A 13 -29.82 10.79 -11.71
N VAL A 14 -28.77 10.18 -12.30
CA VAL A 14 -28.64 8.72 -12.34
C VAL A 14 -28.61 8.15 -10.93
N ASN A 15 -27.77 8.68 -10.05
CA ASN A 15 -27.66 8.17 -8.68
C ASN A 15 -28.94 8.37 -7.87
N ALA A 16 -29.66 9.48 -8.05
CA ALA A 16 -30.94 9.72 -7.38
C ALA A 16 -32.03 8.73 -7.83
N LEU A 17 -32.17 8.51 -9.14
CA LEU A 17 -33.16 7.57 -9.68
C LEU A 17 -32.91 6.15 -9.17
N PHE A 18 -31.65 5.71 -9.21
CA PHE A 18 -31.28 4.39 -8.73
C PHE A 18 -31.35 4.28 -7.19
N PHE A 19 -31.04 5.34 -6.44
CA PHE A 19 -31.24 5.38 -4.99
C PHE A 19 -32.71 5.20 -4.63
N VAL A 20 -33.63 5.89 -5.30
CA VAL A 20 -35.07 5.75 -5.07
C VAL A 20 -35.51 4.32 -5.31
N PHE A 21 -35.14 3.75 -6.46
CA PHE A 21 -35.44 2.34 -6.77
C PHE A 21 -34.85 1.38 -5.73
N ALA A 22 -33.56 1.53 -5.41
CA ALA A 22 -32.82 0.67 -4.50
C ALA A 22 -33.37 0.74 -3.07
N SER A 23 -33.80 1.93 -2.62
CA SER A 23 -34.38 2.14 -1.30
C SER A 23 -35.77 1.54 -1.18
N ILE A 24 -36.63 1.70 -2.19
CA ILE A 24 -37.96 1.08 -2.23
C ILE A 24 -37.84 -0.45 -2.20
N LYS A 25 -36.89 -1.01 -2.97
CA LYS A 25 -36.67 -2.45 -3.08
C LYS A 25 -35.73 -3.03 -2.02
N LYS A 26 -35.14 -2.19 -1.16
CA LYS A 26 -34.10 -2.56 -0.19
C LYS A 26 -33.01 -3.46 -0.81
N THR A 27 -32.50 -3.06 -1.97
CA THR A 27 -31.57 -3.86 -2.78
C THR A 27 -30.31 -3.10 -3.14
N ASP A 28 -29.17 -3.78 -3.13
CA ASP A 28 -27.87 -3.29 -3.58
C ASP A 28 -27.50 -3.72 -5.00
N VAL A 29 -28.33 -4.56 -5.64
CA VAL A 29 -28.00 -5.21 -6.92
C VAL A 29 -27.67 -4.21 -8.03
N VAL A 30 -28.26 -3.01 -7.95
CA VAL A 30 -28.12 -1.95 -8.96
C VAL A 30 -27.02 -0.93 -8.65
N THR A 31 -26.35 -1.04 -7.50
CA THR A 31 -25.33 -0.05 -7.05
C THR A 31 -24.12 -0.01 -7.97
N ASP A 32 -23.55 -1.19 -8.27
CA ASP A 32 -22.40 -1.28 -9.18
C ASP A 32 -22.79 -0.90 -10.63
N LEU A 33 -24.04 -1.20 -11.05
CA LEU A 33 -24.54 -0.84 -12.38
C LEU A 33 -24.70 0.68 -12.54
N SER A 34 -25.29 1.34 -11.54
CA SER A 34 -25.52 2.77 -11.55
C SER A 34 -24.20 3.55 -11.60
N TYR A 35 -23.16 3.06 -10.90
CA TYR A 35 -21.83 3.67 -10.93
C TYR A 35 -21.28 3.79 -12.35
N GLY A 36 -21.15 2.67 -13.06
CA GLY A 36 -20.63 2.71 -14.42
C GLY A 36 -21.59 3.40 -15.40
N LEU A 37 -22.91 3.30 -15.19
CA LEU A 37 -23.88 4.06 -16.00
C LEU A 37 -23.72 5.58 -15.84
N SER A 38 -23.40 6.07 -14.63
CA SER A 38 -23.11 7.48 -14.39
C SER A 38 -21.91 7.96 -15.22
N PHE A 39 -20.81 7.19 -15.28
CA PHE A 39 -19.67 7.51 -16.14
C PHE A 39 -20.03 7.49 -17.63
N PHE A 40 -20.74 6.45 -18.06
CA PHE A 40 -21.11 6.29 -19.47
C PHE A 40 -21.98 7.46 -19.96
N LEU A 41 -23.08 7.74 -19.25
CA LEU A 41 -24.01 8.80 -19.64
C LEU A 41 -23.40 10.19 -19.48
N THR A 42 -22.55 10.40 -18.47
CA THR A 42 -21.83 11.68 -18.32
C THR A 42 -20.89 11.89 -19.51
N SER A 43 -20.12 10.87 -19.88
CA SER A 43 -19.22 10.94 -21.04
C SER A 43 -19.99 11.20 -22.34
N LEU A 44 -21.08 10.47 -22.57
CA LEU A 44 -21.94 10.64 -23.74
C LEU A 44 -22.56 12.03 -23.80
N GLY A 45 -23.13 12.51 -22.69
CA GLY A 45 -23.75 13.84 -22.61
C GLY A 45 -22.74 14.96 -22.87
N LEU A 46 -21.51 14.82 -22.36
CA LEU A 46 -20.44 15.77 -22.66
C LEU A 46 -20.06 15.73 -24.14
N ALA A 47 -19.84 14.55 -24.73
CA ALA A 47 -19.47 14.41 -26.14
C ALA A 47 -20.52 15.03 -27.09
N LEU A 48 -21.82 14.91 -26.75
CA LEU A 48 -22.90 15.49 -27.55
C LEU A 48 -22.97 17.02 -27.46
N VAL A 49 -22.56 17.62 -26.34
CA VAL A 49 -22.70 19.07 -26.09
C VAL A 49 -21.44 19.85 -26.42
N THR A 50 -20.27 19.22 -26.36
CA THR A 50 -19.00 19.91 -26.65
C THR A 50 -18.75 20.08 -28.15
N HIS A 51 -19.55 19.42 -29.02
CA HIS A 51 -19.43 19.48 -30.49
C HIS A 51 -18.01 19.25 -31.01
N VAL A 52 -17.27 18.38 -30.29
CA VAL A 52 -15.89 18.07 -30.59
C VAL A 52 -15.83 17.09 -31.76
N HIS A 53 -15.07 17.43 -32.81
CA HIS A 53 -14.92 16.61 -34.01
C HIS A 53 -13.49 16.09 -34.16
N GLY A 54 -13.35 14.84 -34.59
CA GLY A 54 -12.06 14.19 -34.87
C GLY A 54 -11.73 13.05 -33.90
N PHE A 55 -11.07 12.01 -34.41
CA PHE A 55 -10.78 10.78 -33.68
C PHE A 55 -10.02 11.01 -32.37
N PHE A 56 -8.98 11.85 -32.40
CA PHE A 56 -8.17 12.17 -31.22
C PHE A 56 -8.98 12.89 -30.13
N TRP A 57 -9.96 13.69 -30.52
CA TRP A 57 -10.72 14.50 -29.58
C TRP A 57 -11.93 13.76 -29.01
N LEU A 58 -12.45 12.79 -29.76
CA LEU A 58 -13.48 11.86 -29.26
C LEU A 58 -12.90 10.76 -28.36
N PHE A 59 -11.58 10.51 -28.44
CA PHE A 59 -10.93 9.42 -27.71
C PHE A 59 -11.24 9.42 -26.20
N PRO A 60 -11.06 10.52 -25.42
CA PRO A 60 -11.31 10.48 -23.99
C PRO A 60 -12.76 10.09 -23.64
N PHE A 61 -13.72 10.56 -24.43
CA PHE A 61 -15.13 10.24 -24.23
C PHE A 61 -15.40 8.75 -24.50
N VAL A 62 -14.91 8.26 -25.64
CA VAL A 62 -15.04 6.85 -26.05
C VAL A 62 -14.32 5.93 -25.07
N ALA A 63 -13.13 6.32 -24.62
CA ALA A 63 -12.32 5.59 -23.65
C ALA A 63 -13.07 5.41 -22.31
N VAL A 64 -13.72 6.46 -21.80
CA VAL A 64 -14.56 6.35 -20.59
C VAL A 64 -15.78 5.46 -20.86
N MET A 65 -16.46 5.61 -21.99
CA MET A 65 -17.63 4.79 -22.32
C MET A 65 -17.27 3.30 -22.44
N LEU A 66 -16.15 2.97 -23.07
CA LEU A 66 -15.64 1.60 -23.17
C LEU A 66 -15.27 1.02 -21.81
N TRP A 67 -14.54 1.79 -20.99
CA TRP A 67 -14.19 1.38 -19.64
C TRP A 67 -15.44 1.14 -18.79
N ALA A 68 -16.39 2.08 -18.81
CA ALA A 68 -17.62 2.03 -18.04
C ALA A 68 -18.52 0.85 -18.47
N ALA A 69 -18.73 0.65 -19.77
CA ALA A 69 -19.51 -0.46 -20.29
C ALA A 69 -18.93 -1.81 -19.87
N ARG A 70 -17.60 -1.97 -19.97
CA ARG A 70 -16.90 -3.19 -19.56
C ARG A 70 -17.01 -3.43 -18.06
N LEU A 71 -16.76 -2.40 -17.23
CA LEU A 71 -16.84 -2.51 -15.78
C LEU A 71 -18.27 -2.82 -15.33
N SER A 72 -19.27 -2.08 -15.82
CA SER A 72 -20.69 -2.34 -15.53
C SER A 72 -21.11 -3.74 -15.93
N PHE A 73 -20.73 -4.21 -17.13
CA PHE A 73 -21.07 -5.56 -17.57
C PHE A 73 -20.49 -6.62 -16.63
N TYR A 74 -19.22 -6.49 -16.25
CA TYR A 74 -18.55 -7.42 -15.34
C TYR A 74 -19.20 -7.42 -13.95
N LEU A 75 -19.38 -6.25 -13.33
CA LEU A 75 -19.94 -6.15 -11.99
C LEU A 75 -21.40 -6.59 -11.96
N PHE A 76 -22.18 -6.25 -12.99
CA PHE A 76 -23.57 -6.67 -13.09
C PHE A 76 -23.70 -8.20 -13.23
N ARG A 77 -22.89 -8.82 -14.10
CA ARG A 77 -22.83 -10.28 -14.20
C ARG A 77 -22.42 -10.94 -12.88
N ARG A 78 -21.48 -10.33 -12.15
CA ARG A 78 -21.03 -10.80 -10.84
C ARG A 78 -22.17 -10.76 -9.82
N ILE A 79 -22.85 -9.62 -9.66
CA ILE A 79 -23.92 -9.46 -8.67
C ILE A 79 -25.13 -10.36 -8.96
N LEU A 80 -25.45 -10.59 -10.24
CA LEU A 80 -26.47 -11.58 -10.62
C LEU A 80 -26.07 -13.02 -10.23
N THR A 81 -24.78 -13.30 -10.12
CA THR A 81 -24.27 -14.62 -9.69
C THR A 81 -24.26 -14.76 -8.17
N ILE A 82 -23.74 -13.76 -7.44
CA ILE A 82 -23.60 -13.81 -5.98
C ILE A 82 -24.87 -13.38 -5.23
N LYS A 83 -25.81 -12.72 -5.91
CA LYS A 83 -27.12 -12.21 -5.47
C LYS A 83 -27.13 -11.14 -4.38
N VAL A 84 -26.10 -11.10 -3.53
CA VAL A 84 -26.01 -10.17 -2.40
C VAL A 84 -24.60 -9.62 -2.30
N ASP A 85 -24.50 -8.30 -2.09
CA ASP A 85 -23.26 -7.65 -1.70
C ASP A 85 -23.22 -7.32 -0.20
N HIS A 86 -22.45 -8.11 0.55
CA HIS A 86 -22.30 -7.95 2.00
C HIS A 86 -21.75 -6.59 2.45
N ARG A 87 -21.20 -5.75 1.54
CA ARG A 87 -20.79 -4.37 1.85
C ARG A 87 -21.95 -3.49 2.31
N PHE A 88 -23.20 -3.86 1.96
CA PHE A 88 -24.40 -3.09 2.27
C PHE A 88 -25.25 -3.69 3.40
N ASP A 89 -24.78 -4.74 4.05
CA ASP A 89 -25.50 -5.34 5.18
C ASP A 89 -25.67 -4.31 6.32
N GLY A 90 -26.91 -4.10 6.76
CA GLY A 90 -27.28 -3.09 7.76
C GLY A 90 -27.27 -1.65 7.25
N ARG A 91 -26.99 -1.42 5.95
CA ARG A 91 -27.07 -0.09 5.32
C ARG A 91 -28.33 0.09 4.47
N ARG A 92 -28.86 -0.96 3.84
CA ARG A 92 -30.05 -0.89 2.96
C ARG A 92 -31.32 -0.54 3.74
N GLU A 93 -31.33 -0.89 5.02
CA GLU A 93 -32.43 -0.71 5.95
C GLU A 93 -32.45 0.71 6.54
N ASP A 94 -31.34 1.45 6.43
CA ASP A 94 -31.15 2.81 6.92
C ASP A 94 -31.07 3.79 5.74
N PRO A 95 -32.15 4.51 5.43
CA PRO A 95 -32.20 5.41 4.27
C PRO A 95 -31.10 6.48 4.27
N VAL A 96 -30.66 6.93 5.44
CA VAL A 96 -29.64 7.98 5.56
C VAL A 96 -28.26 7.39 5.22
N LYS A 97 -27.90 6.25 5.84
CA LYS A 97 -26.63 5.58 5.52
C LYS A 97 -26.58 5.11 4.08
N PHE A 98 -27.72 4.71 3.53
CA PHE A 98 -27.78 4.33 2.12
C PHE A 98 -27.59 5.56 1.23
N ALA A 99 -28.31 6.66 1.48
CA ALA A 99 -28.16 7.91 0.73
C ALA A 99 -26.73 8.45 0.74
N GLN A 100 -26.01 8.36 1.86
CA GLN A 100 -24.60 8.73 1.96
C GLN A 100 -23.72 8.00 0.93
N PHE A 101 -23.96 6.71 0.71
CA PHE A 101 -23.25 5.95 -0.31
C PHE A 101 -23.53 6.49 -1.72
N TRP A 102 -24.80 6.73 -2.04
CA TRP A 102 -25.21 7.23 -3.37
C TRP A 102 -24.71 8.64 -3.66
N ILE A 103 -24.71 9.53 -2.67
CA ILE A 103 -24.14 10.87 -2.78
C ILE A 103 -22.63 10.79 -2.99
N LEU A 104 -21.93 9.97 -2.18
CA LEU A 104 -20.50 9.76 -2.35
C LEU A 104 -20.18 9.23 -3.74
N GLN A 105 -20.99 8.30 -4.26
CA GLN A 105 -20.84 7.74 -5.59
C GLN A 105 -21.03 8.80 -6.70
N ALA A 106 -22.07 9.64 -6.58
CA ALA A 106 -22.33 10.71 -7.53
C ALA A 106 -21.19 11.75 -7.56
N VAL A 107 -20.70 12.15 -6.38
CA VAL A 107 -19.58 13.09 -6.23
C VAL A 107 -18.28 12.47 -6.76
N SER A 108 -18.00 11.21 -6.41
CA SER A 108 -16.82 10.49 -6.87
C SER A 108 -16.76 10.46 -8.40
N THR A 109 -17.88 10.17 -9.06
CA THR A 109 -17.97 10.13 -10.53
C THR A 109 -17.50 11.45 -11.15
N VAL A 110 -17.96 12.58 -10.62
CA VAL A 110 -17.61 13.92 -11.15
C VAL A 110 -16.14 14.24 -10.90
N ILE A 111 -15.61 13.96 -9.70
CA ILE A 111 -14.19 14.22 -9.37
C ILE A 111 -13.28 13.38 -10.28
N ILE A 112 -13.58 12.09 -10.44
CA ILE A 112 -12.80 11.18 -11.26
C ILE A 112 -12.84 11.62 -12.74
N MET A 113 -13.98 12.12 -13.21
CA MET A 113 -14.17 12.61 -14.58
C MET A 113 -13.52 13.97 -14.87
N LEU A 114 -12.86 14.64 -13.91
CA LEU A 114 -12.28 15.97 -14.13
C LEU A 114 -11.36 16.08 -15.36
N PRO A 115 -10.48 15.10 -15.69
CA PRO A 115 -9.72 15.12 -16.94
C PRO A 115 -10.58 15.28 -18.19
N VAL A 116 -11.71 14.57 -18.25
CA VAL A 116 -12.61 14.59 -19.41
C VAL A 116 -13.49 15.84 -19.39
N ILE A 117 -14.02 16.23 -18.22
CA ILE A 117 -14.85 17.44 -18.07
C ILE A 117 -14.07 18.68 -18.47
N ILE A 118 -12.84 18.84 -17.97
CA ILE A 118 -12.04 20.05 -18.16
C ILE A 118 -11.28 20.00 -19.47
N GLY A 119 -10.52 18.92 -19.70
CA GLY A 119 -9.51 18.85 -20.76
C GLY A 119 -10.05 18.38 -22.12
N ALA A 120 -10.95 17.39 -22.15
CA ALA A 120 -11.50 16.88 -23.42
C ALA A 120 -12.57 17.81 -24.05
N SER A 121 -13.02 18.81 -23.30
CA SER A 121 -13.99 19.81 -23.75
C SER A 121 -13.35 21.07 -24.37
N ARG A 122 -12.03 21.05 -24.62
CA ARG A 122 -11.25 22.20 -25.10
C ARG A 122 -10.88 22.07 -26.56
N GLU A 123 -10.54 23.20 -27.17
CA GLU A 123 -10.11 23.23 -28.56
C GLU A 123 -8.81 22.46 -28.78
N PRO A 124 -8.67 21.81 -29.94
CA PRO A 124 -7.51 21.06 -30.31
C PRO A 124 -6.17 21.80 -30.16
N VAL A 125 -5.30 21.34 -29.27
CA VAL A 125 -3.85 21.52 -29.47
C VAL A 125 -3.35 20.51 -30.51
N GLY A 126 -2.34 20.86 -31.31
CA GLY A 126 -1.75 19.92 -32.27
C GLY A 126 -1.35 18.59 -31.61
N PHE A 127 -1.32 17.51 -32.40
CA PHE A 127 -0.99 16.17 -31.90
C PHE A 127 0.31 16.18 -31.07
N SER A 128 0.24 15.61 -29.86
CA SER A 128 1.34 15.58 -28.90
C SER A 128 1.77 14.16 -28.55
N PHE A 129 3.07 13.96 -28.32
CA PHE A 129 3.62 12.71 -27.78
C PHE A 129 2.94 12.29 -26.47
N LEU A 130 2.53 13.26 -25.64
CA LEU A 130 1.82 12.97 -24.38
C LEU A 130 0.42 12.39 -24.61
N GLN A 131 -0.27 12.76 -25.69
CA GLN A 131 -1.54 12.14 -26.07
C GLN A 131 -1.35 10.66 -26.42
N LEU A 132 -0.32 10.35 -27.22
CA LEU A 132 0.01 8.96 -27.55
C LEU A 132 0.35 8.16 -26.28
N LEU A 133 1.20 8.71 -25.42
CA LEU A 133 1.58 8.06 -24.16
C LEU A 133 0.37 7.84 -23.25
N GLY A 134 -0.49 8.85 -23.08
CA GLY A 134 -1.72 8.75 -22.28
C GLY A 134 -2.68 7.68 -22.82
N GLY A 135 -2.84 7.60 -24.14
CA GLY A 135 -3.64 6.57 -24.80
C GLY A 135 -3.08 5.16 -24.58
N LEU A 136 -1.76 4.98 -24.65
CA LEU A 136 -1.10 3.71 -24.36
C LEU A 136 -1.25 3.30 -22.89
N VAL A 137 -1.05 4.24 -21.96
CA VAL A 137 -1.24 4.00 -20.52
C VAL A 137 -2.69 3.60 -20.22
N TRP A 138 -3.66 4.29 -20.83
CA TRP A 138 -5.07 3.93 -20.72
C TRP A 138 -5.34 2.50 -21.23
N LEU A 139 -4.82 2.14 -22.41
CA LEU A 139 -5.02 0.82 -22.99
C LEU A 139 -4.41 -0.28 -22.11
N ILE A 140 -3.19 -0.08 -21.61
CA ILE A 140 -2.53 -1.00 -20.69
C ILE A 140 -3.37 -1.15 -19.41
N GLY A 141 -3.84 -0.04 -18.86
CA GLY A 141 -4.71 -0.04 -17.68
C GLY A 141 -5.98 -0.85 -17.90
N LEU A 142 -6.69 -0.61 -19.01
CA LEU A 142 -7.91 -1.32 -19.36
C LEU A 142 -7.67 -2.83 -19.53
N LEU A 143 -6.56 -3.22 -20.18
CA LEU A 143 -6.21 -4.62 -20.39
C LEU A 143 -5.84 -5.33 -19.07
N ILE A 144 -5.03 -4.69 -18.22
CA ILE A 144 -4.69 -5.21 -16.89
C ILE A 144 -5.98 -5.43 -16.08
N GLU A 145 -6.85 -4.43 -16.05
CA GLU A 145 -8.10 -4.51 -15.29
C GLU A 145 -9.00 -5.64 -15.80
N ALA A 146 -9.24 -5.69 -17.11
CA ALA A 146 -10.09 -6.69 -17.73
C ALA A 146 -9.56 -8.13 -17.53
N VAL A 147 -8.26 -8.35 -17.70
CA VAL A 147 -7.65 -9.67 -17.52
C VAL A 147 -7.67 -10.08 -16.05
N ALA A 148 -7.33 -9.18 -15.12
CA ALA A 148 -7.36 -9.45 -13.70
C ALA A 148 -8.77 -9.85 -13.21
N ASP A 149 -9.79 -9.12 -13.65
CA ASP A 149 -11.18 -9.40 -13.32
C ASP A 149 -11.66 -10.73 -13.91
N ALA A 150 -11.34 -11.00 -15.19
CA ALA A 150 -11.66 -12.28 -15.83
C ALA A 150 -11.00 -13.47 -15.12
N GLN A 151 -9.73 -13.34 -14.73
CA GLN A 151 -9.01 -14.36 -13.95
C GLN A 151 -9.69 -14.61 -12.60
N LYS A 152 -10.02 -13.54 -11.86
CA LYS A 152 -10.66 -13.63 -10.55
C LYS A 152 -12.04 -14.26 -10.64
N PHE A 153 -12.86 -13.85 -11.60
CA PHE A 153 -14.21 -14.37 -11.78
C PHE A 153 -14.20 -15.85 -12.18
N LYS A 154 -13.36 -16.24 -13.14
CA LYS A 154 -13.18 -17.65 -13.53
C LYS A 154 -12.71 -18.49 -12.36
N PHE A 155 -11.72 -18.00 -11.60
CA PHE A 155 -11.21 -18.70 -10.42
C PHE A 155 -12.30 -18.90 -9.37
N LYS A 156 -13.05 -17.84 -9.03
CA LYS A 156 -14.09 -17.89 -7.99
C LYS A 156 -15.29 -18.74 -8.36
N LYS A 157 -15.62 -18.85 -9.65
CA LYS A 157 -16.65 -19.78 -10.12
C LYS A 157 -16.27 -21.24 -9.85
N ASN A 158 -14.99 -21.59 -9.99
CA ASN A 158 -14.51 -22.96 -9.82
C ASN A 158 -14.02 -23.26 -8.40
N ASN A 159 -13.59 -22.23 -7.66
CA ASN A 159 -13.02 -22.32 -6.30
C ASN A 159 -13.63 -21.23 -5.40
N PRO A 160 -14.90 -21.37 -4.97
CA PRO A 160 -15.59 -20.34 -4.19
C PRO A 160 -14.85 -19.95 -2.90
N ASP A 161 -14.21 -20.93 -2.27
CA ASP A 161 -13.48 -20.79 -1.01
C ASP A 161 -11.97 -20.59 -1.14
N GLY A 162 -11.41 -20.66 -2.34
CA GLY A 162 -9.99 -20.39 -2.56
C GLY A 162 -9.68 -18.90 -2.67
N PHE A 163 -8.41 -18.51 -2.56
CA PHE A 163 -7.93 -17.18 -2.96
C PHE A 163 -7.18 -17.28 -4.29
N VAL A 164 -7.34 -16.29 -5.16
CA VAL A 164 -6.64 -16.25 -6.45
C VAL A 164 -5.20 -15.78 -6.22
N SER A 165 -4.24 -16.57 -6.71
CA SER A 165 -2.80 -16.32 -6.54
C SER A 165 -1.99 -16.63 -7.80
N THR A 166 -2.66 -16.81 -8.95
CA THR A 166 -2.06 -17.17 -10.24
C THR A 166 -2.32 -16.09 -11.29
N GLY A 167 -1.57 -16.12 -12.40
CA GLY A 167 -1.68 -15.11 -13.45
C GLY A 167 -1.25 -13.73 -12.96
N MET A 168 -2.00 -12.67 -13.27
CA MET A 168 -1.67 -11.31 -12.82
C MET A 168 -1.72 -11.19 -11.29
N TRP A 169 -2.55 -12.00 -10.64
CA TRP A 169 -2.67 -12.03 -9.19
C TRP A 169 -1.40 -12.55 -8.50
N SER A 170 -0.52 -13.26 -9.21
CA SER A 170 0.79 -13.67 -8.67
C SER A 170 1.82 -12.54 -8.63
N TRP A 171 1.59 -11.43 -9.36
CA TRP A 171 2.52 -10.30 -9.46
C TRP A 171 2.01 -9.09 -8.65
N SER A 172 0.69 -8.95 -8.52
CA SER A 172 0.05 -7.94 -7.69
C SER A 172 -1.16 -8.55 -6.99
N ARG A 173 -1.37 -8.17 -5.73
CA ARG A 173 -2.54 -8.61 -4.96
C ARG A 173 -3.83 -7.89 -5.34
N HIS A 174 -3.73 -6.75 -6.03
CA HIS A 174 -4.87 -5.97 -6.53
C HIS A 174 -4.59 -5.42 -7.95
N PRO A 175 -4.34 -6.29 -8.95
CA PRO A 175 -3.96 -5.86 -10.29
C PRO A 175 -5.10 -5.13 -11.00
N ASN A 176 -6.35 -5.50 -10.70
CA ASN A 176 -7.53 -4.82 -11.24
C ASN A 176 -7.58 -3.33 -10.81
N TYR A 177 -7.35 -3.03 -9.53
CA TYR A 177 -7.30 -1.64 -9.07
C TYR A 177 -6.11 -0.87 -9.62
N PHE A 178 -4.98 -1.52 -9.83
CA PHE A 178 -3.86 -0.88 -10.52
C PHE A 178 -4.23 -0.52 -11.97
N GLY A 179 -4.90 -1.43 -12.70
CA GLY A 179 -5.41 -1.16 -14.04
C GLY A 179 -6.39 0.01 -14.08
N GLU A 180 -7.34 0.07 -13.14
CA GLU A 180 -8.27 1.19 -13.01
C GLU A 180 -7.55 2.53 -12.75
N MET A 181 -6.53 2.55 -11.89
CA MET A 181 -5.72 3.75 -11.69
C MET A 181 -5.03 4.18 -12.99
N LEU A 182 -4.44 3.26 -13.75
CA LEU A 182 -3.79 3.56 -15.03
C LEU A 182 -4.77 4.11 -16.07
N VAL A 183 -6.03 3.66 -16.09
CA VAL A 183 -7.07 4.23 -16.96
C VAL A 183 -7.21 5.74 -16.73
N TRP A 184 -7.33 6.16 -15.47
CA TRP A 184 -7.55 7.57 -15.14
C TRP A 184 -6.27 8.42 -15.26
N TRP A 185 -5.10 7.85 -14.90
CA TRP A 185 -3.82 8.51 -15.13
C TRP A 185 -3.53 8.66 -16.63
N GLY A 186 -3.87 7.66 -17.45
CA GLY A 186 -3.74 7.72 -18.90
C GLY A 186 -4.63 8.78 -19.53
N LEU A 187 -5.89 8.89 -19.09
CA LEU A 187 -6.80 9.95 -19.54
C LEU A 187 -6.32 11.35 -19.15
N TRP A 188 -5.78 11.53 -17.94
CA TRP A 188 -5.19 12.80 -17.54
C TRP A 188 -3.94 13.15 -18.37
N LEU A 189 -3.02 12.20 -18.57
CA LEU A 189 -1.85 12.40 -19.45
C LEU A 189 -2.28 12.74 -20.88
N TYR A 190 -3.36 12.14 -21.37
CA TYR A 190 -3.90 12.40 -22.69
C TYR A 190 -4.32 13.85 -22.86
N VAL A 191 -5.07 14.39 -21.89
CA VAL A 191 -5.59 15.76 -21.97
C VAL A 191 -4.58 16.81 -21.49
N LEU A 192 -3.50 16.41 -20.82
CA LEU A 192 -2.51 17.31 -20.22
C LEU A 192 -2.01 18.42 -21.17
N PRO A 193 -1.70 18.16 -22.46
CA PRO A 193 -1.30 19.22 -23.38
C PRO A 193 -2.35 20.32 -23.62
N SER A 194 -3.62 20.02 -23.36
CA SER A 194 -4.76 20.94 -23.55
C SER A 194 -5.06 21.76 -22.29
N LEU A 195 -4.38 21.51 -21.16
CA LEU A 195 -4.66 22.18 -19.87
C LEU A 195 -3.76 23.41 -19.70
N GLN A 196 -4.36 24.54 -19.28
CA GLN A 196 -3.63 25.76 -18.97
C GLN A 196 -4.05 26.37 -17.62
N GLY A 197 -3.08 26.93 -16.89
CA GLY A 197 -3.33 27.62 -15.62
C GLY A 197 -4.08 26.76 -14.59
N TRP A 198 -5.28 27.19 -14.20
CA TRP A 198 -6.11 26.52 -13.18
C TRP A 198 -6.61 25.13 -13.62
N GLU A 199 -6.67 24.86 -14.92
CA GLU A 199 -7.21 23.63 -15.49
C GLU A 199 -6.39 22.39 -15.11
N ASN A 200 -5.14 22.59 -14.68
CA ASN A 200 -4.29 21.54 -14.11
C ASN A 200 -4.91 20.84 -12.89
N ILE A 201 -5.94 21.43 -12.27
CA ILE A 201 -6.78 20.79 -11.26
C ILE A 201 -7.42 19.47 -11.75
N ALA A 202 -7.48 19.23 -13.07
CA ALA A 202 -7.88 17.96 -13.64
C ALA A 202 -7.13 16.74 -13.07
N VAL A 203 -5.90 16.92 -12.57
CA VAL A 203 -5.12 15.86 -11.90
C VAL A 203 -5.81 15.31 -10.65
N LEU A 204 -6.74 16.07 -10.04
CA LEU A 204 -7.49 15.60 -8.89
C LEU A 204 -8.32 14.35 -9.19
N GLY A 205 -8.73 14.12 -10.44
CA GLY A 205 -9.45 12.90 -10.82
C GLY A 205 -8.65 11.61 -10.57
N PRO A 206 -7.51 11.39 -11.25
CA PRO A 206 -6.67 10.22 -11.01
C PRO A 206 -6.11 10.15 -9.58
N LEU A 207 -5.81 11.30 -8.94
CA LEU A 207 -5.39 11.31 -7.53
C LEU A 207 -6.50 10.81 -6.60
N TYR A 208 -7.74 11.27 -6.81
CA TYR A 208 -8.89 10.90 -6.01
C TYR A 208 -9.15 9.40 -6.08
N ILE A 209 -9.25 8.81 -7.28
CA ILE A 209 -9.48 7.36 -7.40
C ILE A 209 -8.31 6.55 -6.84
N THR A 210 -7.07 7.02 -7.00
CA THR A 210 -5.89 6.38 -6.42
C THR A 210 -5.98 6.35 -4.89
N ILE A 211 -6.29 7.49 -4.25
CA ILE A 211 -6.42 7.58 -2.80
C ILE A 211 -7.60 6.74 -2.32
N LEU A 212 -8.75 6.86 -3.00
CA LEU A 212 -9.97 6.13 -2.68
C LEU A 212 -9.69 4.62 -2.67
N LEU A 213 -9.19 4.05 -3.76
CA LEU A 213 -8.92 2.60 -3.88
C LEU A 213 -7.77 2.12 -2.99
N ARG A 214 -6.79 2.96 -2.68
CA ARG A 214 -5.61 2.54 -1.93
C ARG A 214 -5.81 2.59 -0.42
N PHE A 215 -6.56 3.58 0.07
CA PHE A 215 -6.59 3.94 1.49
C PHE A 215 -7.98 3.98 2.12
N VAL A 216 -9.05 4.15 1.34
CA VAL A 216 -10.41 4.34 1.88
C VAL A 216 -11.30 3.14 1.56
N SER A 217 -11.48 2.87 0.27
CA SER A 217 -12.21 1.75 -0.30
C SER A 217 -11.26 0.81 -1.04
N GLY A 218 -11.79 -0.21 -1.71
CA GLY A 218 -10.99 -1.12 -2.53
C GLY A 218 -10.02 -1.95 -1.68
N VAL A 219 -8.72 -1.61 -1.73
CA VAL A 219 -7.62 -2.41 -1.16
C VAL A 219 -7.80 -2.68 0.34
N PRO A 220 -8.00 -1.70 1.24
CA PRO A 220 -8.04 -1.96 2.69
C PRO A 220 -9.20 -2.87 3.10
N LEU A 221 -10.38 -2.68 2.47
CA LEU A 221 -11.56 -3.50 2.73
C LEU A 221 -11.34 -4.93 2.26
N LEU A 222 -10.84 -5.13 1.04
CA LEU A 222 -10.58 -6.46 0.50
C LEU A 222 -9.48 -7.19 1.26
N GLU A 223 -8.41 -6.49 1.66
CA GLU A 223 -7.33 -7.05 2.48
C GLU A 223 -7.84 -7.50 3.84
N LYS A 224 -8.68 -6.69 4.49
CA LYS A 224 -9.30 -7.04 5.78
C LYS A 224 -10.19 -8.28 5.64
N THR A 225 -11.07 -8.31 4.64
CA THR A 225 -11.95 -9.46 4.39
C THR A 225 -11.15 -10.72 4.04
N ALA A 226 -10.15 -10.61 3.16
CA ALA A 226 -9.32 -11.73 2.75
C ALA A 226 -8.46 -12.26 3.91
N SER A 227 -7.91 -11.37 4.76
CA SER A 227 -7.21 -11.77 5.97
C SER A 227 -8.13 -12.46 6.97
N GLY A 228 -9.39 -12.02 7.10
CA GLY A 228 -10.38 -12.70 7.94
C GLY A 228 -10.72 -14.10 7.44
N LYS A 229 -10.83 -14.29 6.11
CA LYS A 229 -11.21 -15.58 5.51
C LYS A 229 -10.04 -16.56 5.37
N TYR A 230 -8.85 -16.09 5.00
CA TYR A 230 -7.70 -16.93 4.63
C TYR A 230 -6.49 -16.76 5.54
N GLY A 231 -6.51 -15.83 6.49
CA GLY A 231 -5.34 -15.46 7.29
C GLY A 231 -4.74 -16.58 8.15
N SER A 232 -5.49 -17.66 8.41
CA SER A 232 -4.99 -18.85 9.09
C SER A 232 -4.20 -19.78 8.15
N LEU A 233 -4.43 -19.72 6.84
CA LEU A 233 -3.82 -20.61 5.85
C LEU A 233 -2.34 -20.25 5.61
N PRO A 234 -1.40 -21.20 5.77
CA PRO A 234 0.02 -20.96 5.49
C PRO A 234 0.27 -20.43 4.07
N GLU A 235 -0.40 -21.03 3.08
CA GLU A 235 -0.30 -20.64 1.66
C GLU A 235 -0.71 -19.18 1.41
N TYR A 236 -1.70 -18.68 2.14
CA TYR A 236 -2.15 -17.31 2.03
C TYR A 236 -1.15 -16.32 2.64
N LYS A 237 -0.52 -16.67 3.77
CA LYS A 237 0.55 -15.87 4.38
C LYS A 237 1.76 -15.80 3.45
N ASP A 238 2.12 -16.92 2.82
CA ASP A 238 3.19 -16.98 1.83
C ASP A 238 2.88 -16.09 0.63
N TYR A 239 1.67 -16.17 0.10
CA TYR A 239 1.19 -15.31 -0.98
C TYR A 239 1.28 -13.81 -0.62
N VAL A 240 0.77 -13.41 0.55
CA VAL A 240 0.80 -12.02 1.02
C VAL A 240 2.22 -11.49 1.21
N SER A 241 3.14 -12.33 1.68
CA SER A 241 4.53 -11.92 1.95
C SER A 241 5.38 -11.80 0.67
N SER A 242 5.10 -12.64 -0.33
CA SER A 242 5.83 -12.71 -1.59
C SER A 242 5.28 -11.79 -2.68
N THR A 243 4.00 -11.44 -2.62
CA THR A 243 3.30 -10.69 -3.68
C THR A 243 3.12 -9.22 -3.33
N HIS A 244 3.47 -8.35 -4.27
CA HIS A 244 3.33 -6.90 -4.13
C HIS A 244 1.87 -6.51 -4.02
N LEU A 245 1.57 -5.45 -3.25
CA LEU A 245 0.19 -5.10 -2.97
C LEU A 245 -0.55 -4.57 -4.21
N LEU A 246 0.09 -3.70 -4.99
CA LEU A 246 -0.57 -2.96 -6.07
C LEU A 246 0.24 -3.01 -7.38
N PHE A 247 1.52 -2.66 -7.32
CA PHE A 247 2.40 -2.69 -8.50
C PHE A 247 2.67 -4.13 -8.93
N PRO A 248 2.50 -4.48 -10.22
CA PRO A 248 2.68 -5.83 -10.75
C PRO A 248 4.17 -6.15 -10.95
N TRP A 249 4.90 -6.29 -9.85
CA TRP A 249 6.32 -6.63 -9.85
C TRP A 249 6.50 -8.13 -9.62
N PRO A 250 7.48 -8.80 -10.25
CA PRO A 250 7.79 -10.19 -9.99
C PRO A 250 7.74 -10.55 -8.50
N PRO A 251 7.04 -11.63 -8.11
CA PRO A 251 6.97 -12.06 -6.73
C PRO A 251 8.36 -12.33 -6.19
N LYS A 252 8.58 -12.00 -4.92
CA LYS A 252 9.88 -12.16 -4.27
C LYS A 252 10.25 -13.64 -4.32
N SER A 253 11.38 -13.95 -4.96
CA SER A 253 11.88 -15.32 -5.11
C SER A 253 11.94 -16.03 -3.76
N LYS A 254 11.53 -17.31 -3.74
CA LYS A 254 11.83 -18.25 -2.65
C LYS A 254 13.34 -18.60 -2.63
N SER A 255 14.24 -17.63 -2.82
CA SER A 255 15.67 -17.89 -2.68
C SER A 255 15.96 -18.13 -1.19
N ALA A 256 16.19 -19.39 -0.83
CA ALA A 256 16.85 -19.85 0.39
C ALA A 256 16.30 -19.41 1.77
N ASN A 257 15.18 -18.68 1.85
CA ASN A 257 14.48 -18.47 3.14
C ASN A 257 13.51 -19.61 3.51
N ALA A 258 13.49 -20.69 2.72
CA ALA A 258 12.81 -21.95 3.01
C ALA A 258 13.51 -22.80 4.11
N ARG A 259 14.39 -22.18 4.92
CA ARG A 259 14.80 -22.70 6.24
C ARG A 259 14.24 -21.91 7.43
N SER A 260 13.39 -20.90 7.21
CA SER A 260 12.59 -20.33 8.30
C SER A 260 11.25 -21.07 8.42
N SER A 261 11.32 -22.41 8.55
CA SER A 261 10.30 -23.12 9.29
C SER A 261 10.32 -22.55 10.70
N THR A 262 9.29 -21.83 11.12
CA THR A 262 8.67 -21.92 12.47
C THR A 262 9.57 -22.15 13.70
N ALA A 263 10.83 -21.75 13.67
CA ALA A 263 11.68 -21.56 14.83
C ALA A 263 11.57 -20.06 15.11
N SER A 264 10.82 -19.71 16.13
CA SER A 264 10.90 -18.39 16.73
C SER A 264 12.38 -18.03 16.89
N ILE A 265 12.84 -16.92 16.31
CA ILE A 265 14.21 -16.43 16.51
C ILE A 265 14.47 -16.45 18.02
N PRO A 266 15.40 -17.27 18.52
CA PRO A 266 15.59 -17.43 19.95
C PRO A 266 15.96 -16.09 20.57
N THR A 267 15.45 -15.83 21.77
CA THR A 267 15.85 -14.68 22.57
C THR A 267 16.68 -15.15 23.74
N ILE A 268 17.53 -14.28 24.26
CA ILE A 268 18.23 -14.54 25.52
C ILE A 268 17.24 -14.83 26.65
N GLY A 269 17.61 -15.77 27.53
CA GLY A 269 16.76 -16.22 28.63
C GLY A 269 16.72 -15.27 29.83
N SER A 270 17.68 -14.35 29.95
CA SER A 270 17.68 -13.31 30.98
C SER A 270 18.32 -12.02 30.48
N LEU A 271 17.72 -10.89 30.85
CA LEU A 271 18.25 -9.55 30.64
C LEU A 271 17.64 -8.63 31.69
N SER A 272 18.39 -8.28 32.73
CA SER A 272 17.92 -7.34 33.75
C SER A 272 17.83 -5.92 33.17
N ASP A 273 17.10 -5.04 33.86
CA ASP A 273 17.02 -3.65 33.44
C ASP A 273 18.37 -2.93 33.64
N GLU A 274 19.11 -3.28 34.68
CA GLU A 274 20.46 -2.78 34.97
C GLU A 274 21.46 -3.23 33.91
N GLU A 275 21.38 -4.50 33.49
CA GLU A 275 22.20 -5.05 32.41
C GLU A 275 21.91 -4.37 31.06
N PHE A 276 20.68 -3.92 30.83
CA PHE A 276 20.27 -3.29 29.58
C PHE A 276 20.54 -1.78 29.54
N ALA A 277 20.36 -1.10 30.67
CA ALA A 277 20.46 0.35 30.78
C ALA A 277 21.84 0.92 30.43
N GLY A 278 21.89 2.19 30.06
CA GLY A 278 23.12 2.91 29.76
C GLY A 278 23.54 2.80 28.29
N ARG A 279 24.81 3.10 28.01
CA ARG A 279 25.34 3.20 26.65
C ARG A 279 25.75 1.84 26.11
N TRP A 280 25.46 1.63 24.83
CA TRP A 280 25.94 0.54 24.00
C TRP A 280 26.45 1.09 22.67
N TYR A 281 27.73 0.86 22.37
CA TYR A 281 28.35 1.20 21.10
C TYR A 281 27.91 0.21 20.02
N GLU A 282 27.50 0.72 18.86
CA GLU A 282 27.15 -0.09 17.69
C GLU A 282 28.42 -0.33 16.88
N LEU A 283 28.91 -1.56 16.83
CA LEU A 283 30.16 -1.95 16.17
C LEU A 283 29.93 -2.67 14.84
N GLY A 284 28.70 -3.15 14.62
CA GLY A 284 28.30 -3.78 13.38
C GLY A 284 26.82 -3.59 13.12
N ARG A 285 26.42 -3.39 11.87
CA ARG A 285 25.00 -3.26 11.51
C ARG A 285 24.65 -3.80 10.14
N ILE A 286 23.39 -4.18 9.98
CA ILE A 286 22.73 -4.15 8.66
C ILE A 286 21.93 -2.84 8.59
N PRO A 287 22.30 -1.89 7.72
CA PRO A 287 21.96 -0.48 7.89
C PRO A 287 20.46 -0.16 7.78
N LEU A 288 20.02 0.75 8.64
CA LEU A 288 18.76 1.49 8.46
C LEU A 288 18.94 2.59 7.41
N PRO A 289 17.92 2.95 6.60
CA PRO A 289 18.02 4.05 5.64
C PRO A 289 18.40 5.40 6.26
N VAL A 290 17.98 5.66 7.50
CA VAL A 290 18.10 6.97 8.17
C VAL A 290 19.50 7.25 8.73
N ALA A 291 20.30 6.21 8.96
CA ALA A 291 21.63 6.32 9.55
C ALA A 291 22.69 5.52 8.77
N ARG A 292 22.46 5.30 7.47
CA ARG A 292 23.31 4.43 6.63
C ARG A 292 24.77 4.88 6.62
N ASP A 293 25.01 6.18 6.69
CA ASP A 293 26.31 6.85 6.61
C ASP A 293 26.84 7.31 7.98
N TRP A 294 26.22 6.91 9.10
CA TRP A 294 26.67 7.35 10.42
C TRP A 294 27.76 6.42 10.97
N ILE A 295 28.76 7.02 11.59
CA ILE A 295 29.85 6.38 12.35
C ILE A 295 29.81 6.85 13.81
N MET A 296 30.67 6.26 14.65
CA MET A 296 30.73 6.52 16.10
C MET A 296 29.35 6.39 16.76
N THR A 297 28.57 5.41 16.30
CA THR A 297 27.16 5.27 16.68
C THR A 297 27.02 4.54 18.00
N SER A 298 26.05 4.95 18.82
CA SER A 298 25.69 4.27 20.06
C SER A 298 24.24 4.53 20.44
N ASP A 299 23.65 3.57 21.17
CA ASP A 299 22.35 3.74 21.83
C ASP A 299 22.56 3.96 23.32
N VAL A 300 21.84 4.93 23.89
CA VAL A 300 21.76 5.15 25.33
C VAL A 300 20.34 4.84 25.80
N TYR A 301 20.19 3.78 26.59
CA TYR A 301 18.91 3.29 27.11
C TYR A 301 18.66 3.81 28.53
N GLU A 302 17.54 4.51 28.72
CA GLU A 302 17.15 5.10 30.00
C GLU A 302 15.72 4.72 30.37
N LYS A 303 15.55 4.00 31.48
CA LYS A 303 14.25 3.57 31.98
C LYS A 303 13.49 4.75 32.59
N GLN A 304 12.22 4.89 32.23
CA GLN A 304 11.34 5.93 32.72
C GLN A 304 10.44 5.41 33.86
N PRO A 305 9.91 6.30 34.72
CA PRO A 305 9.01 5.91 35.81
C PRO A 305 7.73 5.18 35.35
N ASP A 306 7.27 5.44 34.11
CA ASP A 306 6.10 4.79 33.53
C ASP A 306 6.38 3.38 32.96
N GLY A 307 7.60 2.87 33.14
CA GLY A 307 8.04 1.56 32.65
C GLY A 307 8.44 1.53 31.17
N THR A 308 8.33 2.65 30.45
CA THR A 308 8.89 2.77 29.10
C THR A 308 10.37 3.11 29.14
N TRP A 309 11.06 2.91 28.02
CA TRP A 309 12.48 3.25 27.86
C TRP A 309 12.61 4.38 26.85
N HIS A 310 13.42 5.38 27.18
CA HIS A 310 13.88 6.37 26.22
C HIS A 310 15.23 5.92 25.67
N VAL A 311 15.34 5.91 24.35
CA VAL A 311 16.57 5.54 23.64
C VAL A 311 17.08 6.77 22.91
N ARG A 312 18.31 7.17 23.20
CA ARG A 312 19.05 8.17 22.41
C ARG A 312 20.04 7.44 21.52
N TYR A 313 19.74 7.40 20.22
CA TYR A 313 20.67 6.91 19.22
C TYR A 313 21.50 8.08 18.69
N GLU A 314 22.79 8.04 18.98
CA GLU A 314 23.73 9.14 18.75
C GLU A 314 24.80 8.68 17.75
N GLY A 315 25.24 9.57 16.87
CA GLY A 315 26.30 9.25 15.90
C GLY A 315 26.72 10.46 15.08
N LYS A 316 27.67 10.28 14.17
CA LYS A 316 28.18 11.35 13.30
C LYS A 316 28.11 10.93 11.84
N PRO A 317 27.65 11.78 10.90
CA PRO A 317 27.79 11.50 9.47
C PRO A 317 29.26 11.31 9.10
N ASP A 318 29.60 10.30 8.31
CA ASP A 318 30.99 10.02 7.93
C ASP A 318 31.63 11.20 7.16
N GLN A 319 30.81 11.91 6.36
CA GLN A 319 31.22 13.10 5.61
C GLN A 319 31.38 14.37 6.47
N ASP A 320 30.79 14.41 7.68
CA ASP A 320 30.86 15.56 8.59
C ASP A 320 30.97 15.07 10.05
N ARG A 321 32.21 14.74 10.44
CA ARG A 321 32.54 14.23 11.78
C ARG A 321 32.57 15.29 12.87
N THR A 322 32.23 16.55 12.54
CA THR A 322 32.20 17.64 13.52
C THR A 322 30.87 17.71 14.27
N ARG A 323 29.79 17.20 13.66
CA ARG A 323 28.42 17.31 14.21
C ARG A 323 27.90 15.95 14.67
N THR A 324 27.56 15.86 15.94
CA THR A 324 26.79 14.72 16.48
C THR A 324 25.31 14.90 16.17
N LYS A 325 24.71 13.90 15.53
CA LYS A 325 23.26 13.78 15.34
C LYS A 325 22.68 12.84 16.40
N VAL A 326 21.44 13.13 16.79
CA VAL A 326 20.72 12.35 17.82
C VAL A 326 19.31 12.05 17.34
N LEU A 327 18.91 10.79 17.41
CA LEU A 327 17.55 10.30 17.20
C LEU A 327 16.98 9.81 18.54
N ARG A 328 15.83 10.37 18.93
CA ARG A 328 15.11 9.95 20.13
C ARG A 328 14.06 8.92 19.76
N GLN A 329 14.04 7.81 20.49
CA GLN A 329 13.13 6.71 20.27
C GLN A 329 12.48 6.29 21.59
N LYS A 330 11.37 5.57 21.51
CA LYS A 330 10.75 4.90 22.65
C LYS A 330 10.90 3.39 22.52
N LEU A 331 11.15 2.71 23.63
CA LEU A 331 11.24 1.26 23.70
C LEU A 331 10.33 0.72 24.81
N LYS A 332 9.72 -0.44 24.55
CA LYS A 332 8.95 -1.21 25.55
C LYS A 332 9.45 -2.65 25.59
N ARG A 333 9.46 -3.24 26.79
CA ARG A 333 9.69 -4.67 27.04
C ARG A 333 8.36 -5.26 27.52
N PRO A 334 7.50 -5.75 26.61
CA PRO A 334 6.09 -6.02 26.92
C PRO A 334 5.86 -7.29 27.73
N ASP A 335 6.80 -8.24 27.71
CA ASP A 335 6.68 -9.53 28.37
C ASP A 335 7.90 -9.78 29.26
N ALA A 336 7.67 -9.84 30.57
CA ALA A 336 8.71 -10.12 31.55
C ALA A 336 9.24 -11.56 31.43
N ALA A 337 8.46 -12.50 30.89
CA ALA A 337 8.87 -13.88 30.64
C ALA A 337 9.71 -14.03 29.37
N ALA A 338 9.76 -12.99 28.52
CA ALA A 338 10.55 -12.96 27.30
C ALA A 338 11.51 -11.75 27.30
N PRO A 339 12.53 -11.74 28.17
CA PRO A 339 13.32 -10.54 28.46
C PRO A 339 14.09 -10.01 27.24
N GLY A 340 14.40 -10.84 26.25
CA GLY A 340 15.01 -10.40 25.00
C GLY A 340 14.04 -9.79 23.98
N GLU A 341 12.72 -9.82 24.20
CA GLU A 341 11.73 -9.22 23.28
C GLU A 341 11.45 -7.75 23.59
N MET A 342 11.55 -6.92 22.55
CA MET A 342 11.44 -5.47 22.65
C MET A 342 10.55 -4.90 21.54
N LEU A 343 9.91 -3.77 21.80
CA LEU A 343 9.19 -2.95 20.83
C LEU A 343 9.83 -1.58 20.75
N VAL A 344 10.36 -1.19 19.60
CA VAL A 344 11.01 0.11 19.36
C VAL A 344 10.15 0.98 18.45
N SER A 345 10.01 2.26 18.78
CA SER A 345 9.20 3.23 18.05
C SER A 345 10.02 4.47 17.69
N PHE A 346 10.22 4.67 16.39
CA PHE A 346 10.87 5.85 15.79
C PHE A 346 9.87 6.96 15.44
N LEU A 347 8.59 6.59 15.24
CA LEU A 347 7.49 7.49 14.92
C LEU A 347 6.32 7.22 15.88
N PRO A 348 5.63 8.24 16.39
CA PRO A 348 4.51 8.05 17.31
C PRO A 348 3.48 7.04 16.77
N GLY A 349 3.24 5.97 17.52
CA GLY A 349 2.24 4.94 17.19
C GLY A 349 2.72 3.79 16.30
N ILE A 350 3.95 3.83 15.77
CA ILE A 350 4.50 2.77 14.90
C ILE A 350 5.60 2.01 15.65
N TRP A 351 5.31 0.78 16.04
CA TRP A 351 6.22 -0.09 16.81
C TRP A 351 6.82 -1.19 15.94
N MET A 352 8.13 -1.42 16.07
CA MET A 352 8.86 -2.51 15.44
C MET A 352 9.33 -3.51 16.49
N LYS A 353 9.25 -4.81 16.20
CA LYS A 353 9.71 -5.88 17.10
C LYS A 353 11.21 -6.11 16.97
N TYR A 354 11.92 -6.00 18.08
CA TYR A 354 13.35 -6.24 18.25
C TYR A 354 13.55 -7.43 19.18
N ARG A 355 14.65 -8.15 18.99
CA ARG A 355 15.02 -9.33 19.75
C ARG A 355 16.51 -9.27 20.08
N ALA A 356 16.86 -9.30 21.36
CA ALA A 356 18.21 -9.63 21.81
C ALA A 356 18.36 -11.16 21.74
N VAL A 357 19.22 -11.63 20.85
CA VAL A 357 19.34 -13.05 20.50
C VAL A 357 20.60 -13.70 21.09
N HIS A 358 21.58 -12.87 21.46
CA HIS A 358 22.79 -13.29 22.14
C HIS A 358 23.26 -12.18 23.08
N MET A 359 23.88 -12.59 24.18
CA MET A 359 24.56 -11.74 25.15
C MET A 359 25.78 -12.52 25.61
N SER A 360 26.95 -11.88 25.63
CA SER A 360 28.19 -12.51 26.10
C SER A 360 28.10 -12.87 27.58
N SER A 361 28.92 -13.83 28.02
CA SER A 361 28.92 -14.30 29.41
C SER A 361 29.28 -13.21 30.42
N ASP A 362 30.13 -12.26 30.02
CA ASP A 362 30.52 -11.09 30.81
C ASP A 362 29.54 -9.90 30.69
N ARG A 363 28.44 -10.09 29.93
CA ARG A 363 27.39 -9.10 29.65
C ARG A 363 27.91 -7.80 29.00
N GLN A 364 29.08 -7.84 28.35
CA GLN A 364 29.68 -6.68 27.70
C GLN A 364 29.32 -6.54 26.22
N SER A 365 28.87 -7.61 25.56
CA SER A 365 28.53 -7.62 24.14
C SER A 365 27.15 -8.25 23.90
N MET A 366 26.40 -7.75 22.92
CA MET A 366 25.11 -8.32 22.56
C MET A 366 24.82 -8.27 21.06
N LEU A 367 24.01 -9.22 20.61
CA LEU A 367 23.45 -9.27 19.26
C LEU A 367 21.95 -8.96 19.32
N VAL A 368 21.54 -7.91 18.62
CA VAL A 368 20.15 -7.49 18.53
C VAL A 368 19.69 -7.57 17.08
N THR A 369 18.45 -8.02 16.85
CA THR A 369 17.87 -8.08 15.52
C THR A 369 16.39 -7.73 15.47
N SER A 370 15.92 -7.25 14.31
CA SER A 370 14.49 -7.17 14.02
C SER A 370 13.86 -8.56 13.90
N SER A 371 12.62 -8.75 14.34
CA SER A 371 11.93 -10.06 14.20
C SER A 371 11.66 -10.51 12.76
N LYS A 372 11.88 -9.64 11.77
CA LYS A 372 11.79 -9.98 10.33
C LYS A 372 13.16 -10.26 9.69
N MET A 373 14.22 -10.37 10.50
CA MET A 373 15.59 -10.65 10.05
C MET A 373 16.10 -9.67 8.98
N LYS A 374 15.62 -8.42 9.02
CA LYS A 374 16.00 -7.39 8.04
C LYS A 374 17.15 -6.51 8.54
N TYR A 375 17.20 -6.29 9.85
CA TYR A 375 18.19 -5.45 10.50
C TYR A 375 18.84 -6.21 11.64
N LEU A 376 20.09 -5.89 11.91
CA LEU A 376 20.92 -6.51 12.93
C LEU A 376 21.89 -5.47 13.46
N TRP A 377 22.22 -5.57 14.75
CA TRP A 377 23.19 -4.74 15.45
C TRP A 377 24.08 -5.60 16.32
N ILE A 378 25.39 -5.42 16.17
CA ILE A 378 26.42 -5.92 17.07
C ILE A 378 26.75 -4.77 18.01
N MET A 379 26.51 -4.97 19.30
CA MET A 379 26.62 -3.92 20.30
C MET A 379 27.60 -4.30 21.39
N SER A 380 28.34 -3.33 21.92
CA SER A 380 29.32 -3.51 22.99
C SER A 380 29.22 -2.39 24.02
N ARG A 381 29.57 -2.67 25.28
CA ARG A 381 29.76 -1.65 26.31
C ARG A 381 31.00 -0.78 26.05
N ASN A 382 31.95 -1.30 25.30
CA ASN A 382 33.18 -0.61 24.91
C ASN A 382 33.12 -0.18 23.45
N ALA A 383 33.88 0.87 23.11
CA ALA A 383 33.99 1.38 21.74
C ALA A 383 34.77 0.43 20.81
N ASP A 384 35.38 -0.61 21.37
CA ASP A 384 36.03 -1.70 20.68
C ASP A 384 35.46 -3.05 21.12
N LEU A 385 35.76 -4.08 20.33
CA LEU A 385 35.43 -5.47 20.63
C LEU A 385 36.55 -6.35 20.09
N PRO A 386 37.07 -7.31 20.89
CA PRO A 386 38.05 -8.27 20.41
C PRO A 386 37.55 -8.98 19.14
N GLU A 387 38.45 -9.20 18.19
CA GLU A 387 38.08 -9.76 16.88
C GLU A 387 37.42 -11.13 17.00
N GLU A 388 37.89 -11.96 17.94
CA GLU A 388 37.31 -13.28 18.24
C GLU A 388 35.84 -13.19 18.68
N GLU A 389 35.53 -12.24 19.57
CA GLU A 389 34.17 -12.00 20.06
C GLU A 389 33.27 -11.46 18.93
N TYR A 390 33.79 -10.54 18.10
CA TYR A 390 33.07 -10.05 16.92
C TYR A 390 32.73 -11.19 15.94
N GLN A 391 33.68 -12.09 15.68
CA GLN A 391 33.47 -13.24 14.81
C GLN A 391 32.49 -14.25 15.41
N THR A 392 32.44 -14.38 16.74
CA THR A 392 31.46 -15.20 17.46
C THR A 392 30.04 -14.65 17.27
N LEU A 393 29.86 -13.32 17.37
CA LEU A 393 28.58 -12.67 17.13
C LEU A 393 28.16 -12.77 15.65
N LEU A 394 29.09 -12.64 14.71
CA LEU A 394 28.84 -12.90 13.28
C LEU A 394 28.45 -14.35 13.00
N SER A 395 29.12 -15.32 13.61
CA SER A 395 28.80 -16.75 13.47
C SER A 395 27.41 -17.05 14.03
N THR A 396 27.04 -16.41 15.14
CA THR A 396 25.68 -16.46 15.69
C THR A 396 24.66 -15.84 14.75
N ALA A 397 24.97 -14.70 14.13
CA ALA A 397 24.10 -14.12 13.10
C ALA A 397 23.94 -15.07 11.89
N ALA A 398 25.02 -15.68 11.42
CA ALA A 398 24.99 -16.63 10.32
C ALA A 398 24.13 -17.87 10.63
N SER A 399 24.21 -18.41 11.86
CA SER A 399 23.41 -19.57 12.27
C SER A 399 21.91 -19.25 12.34
N LEU A 400 21.55 -18.00 12.62
CA LEU A 400 20.18 -17.51 12.54
C LEU A 400 19.71 -17.25 11.10
N GLY A 401 20.61 -17.27 10.11
CA GLY A 401 20.30 -17.11 8.68
C GLY A 401 20.57 -15.71 8.13
N PHE A 402 21.33 -14.86 8.82
CA PHE A 402 21.78 -13.58 8.25
C PHE A 402 22.88 -13.78 7.19
N ASP A 403 22.83 -12.99 6.12
CA ASP A 403 23.99 -12.80 5.24
C ASP A 403 24.99 -11.87 5.95
N THR A 404 26.02 -12.45 6.57
CA THR A 404 27.04 -11.71 7.31
C THR A 404 27.85 -10.75 6.45
N ARG A 405 27.87 -10.94 5.11
CA ARG A 405 28.52 -10.01 4.17
C ARG A 405 27.80 -8.66 4.08
N ALA A 406 26.53 -8.61 4.48
CA ALA A 406 25.75 -7.37 4.55
C ALA A 406 26.00 -6.58 5.85
N VAL A 407 26.72 -7.16 6.82
CA VAL A 407 27.04 -6.50 8.09
C VAL A 407 28.20 -5.53 7.85
N GLN A 408 27.92 -4.24 8.06
CA GLN A 408 28.87 -3.16 8.00
C GLN A 408 29.51 -2.98 9.38
N ARG A 409 30.85 -2.99 9.45
CA ARG A 409 31.57 -2.54 10.64
C ARG A 409 31.43 -1.04 10.80
N ILE A 410 31.24 -0.59 12.03
CA ILE A 410 31.06 0.83 12.34
C ILE A 410 32.27 1.33 13.13
N PRO A 411 33.08 2.22 12.53
CA PRO A 411 34.21 2.84 13.22
C PRO A 411 33.75 3.66 14.42
N GLN A 412 34.47 3.56 15.53
CA GLN A 412 34.24 4.32 16.76
C GLN A 412 35.31 5.40 17.02
N HIS A 413 36.25 5.61 16.08
CA HIS A 413 37.32 6.60 16.14
C HIS A 413 37.35 7.52 14.91
#